data_AF-A0A3A0DG41-F1
#
_entry.id   AF-A0A3A0DG41-F1
#
_cell.length_a   1.000
_cell.length_b   1.000
_cell.length_c   1.000
_cell.angle_alpha   90.00
_cell.angle_beta   90.00
_cell.angle_gamma   90.00
#
_symmetry.space_group_name_H-M   'P 1'
#
loop_
_entity.id
_entity.type
_entity.pdbx_description
1 polymer ?
#
loop_
_entity_poly.entity_id
_entity_poly.type
_entity_poly.pdbx_seq_one_letter_code
_entity_poly.pdbx_strand_id
1 'polypeptide(L)'
;MSRIVILLVLFALVMLVATMTVGLSLGDLQATVRDYRHVSAKIADAERRYTDATARLPELRAERDELDAALAWAEWHRLLGIATAIVVILVNSIVVTYFIGTGRWCREVSETYRLDPCFVDESGSLKWRAISWSFVCTAAVVTTVALGGSADPAATGRLDHGPVWAEAHFIAALVAVAVVAYCFYVQWIKVGENAEIIAGIMAAVRRKQAERNAAPVA
;
A
#
# COMPACT_ATOMS: atom_id res chain seq x y z
N MET A 1 3.96 5.08 -20.22
CA MET A 1 3.22 4.30 -19.21
C MET A 1 4.16 3.58 -18.25
N SER A 2 5.08 2.71 -18.74
CA SER A 2 6.04 1.99 -17.88
C SER A 2 6.80 2.88 -16.89
N ARG A 3 7.35 4.03 -17.34
CA ARG A 3 8.06 4.98 -16.46
C ARG A 3 7.21 5.52 -15.31
N ILE A 4 5.93 5.84 -15.56
CA ILE A 4 5.02 6.37 -14.53
C ILE A 4 4.75 5.29 -13.48
N VAL A 5 4.48 4.05 -13.92
CA VAL A 5 4.25 2.92 -13.02
C VAL A 5 5.49 2.65 -12.17
N ILE A 6 6.71 2.69 -12.72
CA ILE A 6 7.95 2.53 -11.93
C ILE A 6 8.06 3.59 -10.85
N LEU A 7 7.88 4.87 -11.22
CA LEU A 7 8.03 5.96 -10.27
C LEU A 7 7.04 5.82 -9.11
N LEU A 8 5.80 5.44 -9.41
CA LEU A 8 4.78 5.20 -8.39
C LEU A 8 5.09 3.96 -7.54
N VAL A 9 5.60 2.87 -8.13
CA VAL A 9 6.03 1.67 -7.40
C VAL A 9 7.18 2.00 -6.46
N LEU A 10 8.21 2.70 -6.93
CA LEU A 10 9.35 3.12 -6.11
C LEU A 10 8.89 4.04 -4.98
N PHE A 11 8.03 5.01 -5.28
CA PHE A 11 7.44 5.89 -4.27
C PHE A 11 6.68 5.10 -3.21
N ALA A 12 5.84 4.14 -3.61
CA ALA A 12 5.10 3.27 -2.70
C ALA A 12 6.03 2.42 -1.83
N LEU A 13 7.11 1.87 -2.38
CA LEU A 13 8.10 1.09 -1.63
C LEU A 13 8.87 1.95 -0.63
N VAL A 14 9.25 3.18 -1.00
CA VAL A 14 9.88 4.12 -0.06
C VAL A 14 8.94 4.46 1.08
N MET A 15 7.68 4.75 0.80
CA MET A 15 6.67 5.00 1.84
C MET A 15 6.48 3.79 2.76
N LEU A 16 6.49 2.58 2.20
CA LEU A 16 6.37 1.34 2.96
C LEU A 16 7.54 1.12 3.91
N VAL A 17 8.78 1.34 3.43
CA VAL A 17 9.98 1.28 4.26
C VAL A 17 9.96 2.36 5.34
N ALA A 18 9.55 3.59 5.01
CA ALA A 18 9.42 4.66 5.98
C ALA A 18 8.40 4.33 7.07
N THR A 19 7.22 3.82 6.69
CA THR A 19 6.18 3.38 7.64
C THR A 19 6.68 2.30 8.58
N MET A 20 7.37 1.29 8.04
CA MET A 20 7.95 0.20 8.82
C MET A 20 9.02 0.72 9.78
N THR A 21 9.88 1.64 9.33
CA THR A 21 10.94 2.23 10.17
C THR A 21 10.34 3.01 11.34
N VAL A 22 9.31 3.82 11.11
CA VAL A 22 8.60 4.51 12.18
C VAL A 22 7.94 3.51 13.12
N GLY A 23 7.30 2.45 12.59
CA GLY A 23 6.65 1.42 13.41
C GLY A 23 7.63 0.69 14.34
N LEU A 24 8.81 0.33 13.83
CA LEU A 24 9.89 -0.29 14.62
C LEU A 24 10.41 0.63 15.72
N SER A 25 10.32 1.95 15.56
CA SER A 25 10.79 2.91 16.55
C SER A 25 9.84 3.12 17.74
N LEU A 26 8.58 2.64 17.65
CA LEU A 26 7.56 2.89 18.67
C LEU A 26 7.69 2.03 19.94
N GLY A 27 8.41 0.90 19.88
CA GLY A 27 8.56 -0.01 21.02
C GLY A 27 7.22 -0.51 21.58
N ASP A 28 7.09 -0.56 22.90
CA ASP A 28 5.85 -0.98 23.59
C ASP A 28 4.88 0.21 23.74
N LEU A 29 4.10 0.46 22.69
CA LEU A 29 3.10 1.53 22.69
C LEU A 29 2.01 1.34 23.77
N GLN A 30 1.69 0.09 24.14
CA GLN A 30 0.67 -0.19 25.15
C GLN A 30 1.16 0.23 26.54
N ALA A 31 2.43 -0.04 26.87
CA ALA A 31 3.06 0.49 28.07
C ALA A 31 3.06 2.02 28.08
N THR A 32 3.48 2.67 26.99
CA THR A 32 3.48 4.14 26.86
C THR A 32 2.10 4.74 27.11
N VAL A 33 1.04 4.17 26.53
CA VAL A 33 -0.33 4.66 26.74
C VAL A 33 -0.80 4.44 28.18
N ARG A 34 -0.44 3.31 28.80
CA ARG A 34 -0.77 3.04 30.21
C ARG A 34 -0.09 4.06 31.13
N ASP A 35 1.19 4.32 30.90
CA ASP A 35 1.98 5.25 31.70
C ASP A 35 1.48 6.69 31.51
N TYR A 36 1.13 7.06 30.28
CA TYR A 36 0.49 8.34 29.98
C TYR A 36 -0.82 8.54 30.75
N ARG A 37 -1.70 7.53 30.77
CA ARG A 37 -2.96 7.58 31.55
C ARG A 37 -2.68 7.69 33.04
N HIS A 38 -1.67 6.98 33.55
CA HIS A 38 -1.27 7.02 34.97
C HIS A 38 -0.73 8.38 35.40
N VAL A 39 0.20 8.95 34.63
CA VAL A 39 0.77 10.29 34.88
C VAL A 39 -0.31 11.37 34.77
N SER A 40 -1.16 11.29 33.75
CA SER A 40 -2.29 12.21 33.58
C SER A 40 -3.25 12.18 34.78
N ALA A 41 -3.54 10.98 35.33
CA ALA A 41 -4.37 10.85 36.52
C ALA A 41 -3.71 11.44 37.77
N LYS A 42 -2.38 11.29 37.94
CA LYS A 42 -1.62 11.91 39.03
C LYS A 42 -1.61 13.43 38.93
N ILE A 43 -1.44 14.00 37.74
CA ILE A 43 -1.51 15.45 37.52
C ILE A 43 -2.89 15.96 37.94
N ALA A 44 -3.96 15.32 37.47
CA ALA A 44 -5.33 15.70 37.82
C ALA A 44 -5.62 15.60 39.33
N ASP A 45 -5.06 14.61 40.01
CA ASP A 45 -5.17 14.45 41.47
C ASP A 45 -4.34 15.49 42.24
N ALA A 46 -3.11 15.78 41.80
CA ALA A 46 -2.27 16.82 42.37
C ALA A 46 -2.88 18.21 42.22
N GLU A 47 -3.46 18.53 41.05
CA GLU A 47 -4.17 19.80 40.82
C GLU A 47 -5.41 19.95 41.72
N ARG A 48 -6.06 18.84 42.09
CA ARG A 48 -7.15 18.83 43.09
C ARG A 48 -6.65 19.04 44.52
N ARG A 49 -5.45 18.56 44.86
CA ARG A 49 -4.85 18.66 46.20
C ARG A 49 -3.90 19.86 46.26
N TYR A 50 -4.45 21.03 46.58
CA TYR A 50 -3.79 22.35 46.58
C TYR A 50 -2.42 22.42 47.30
N THR A 51 -2.11 21.51 48.24
CA THR A 51 -0.94 21.58 49.12
C THR A 51 0.30 20.85 48.60
N ASP A 52 0.14 19.81 47.76
CA ASP A 52 1.23 18.95 47.25
C ASP A 52 1.56 19.24 45.76
N ALA A 53 0.71 20.07 45.13
CA ALA A 53 0.74 20.42 43.72
C ALA A 53 2.04 21.15 43.30
N THR A 54 2.55 22.06 44.12
CA THR A 54 3.64 22.96 43.71
C THR A 54 5.00 22.29 43.54
N ALA A 55 5.27 21.19 44.24
CA ALA A 55 6.59 20.54 44.19
C ALA A 55 6.71 19.48 43.08
N ARG A 56 5.68 18.66 42.87
CA ARG A 56 5.74 17.50 41.94
C ARG A 56 5.11 17.73 40.57
N LEU A 57 4.29 18.78 40.39
CA LEU A 57 3.67 19.06 39.10
C LEU A 57 4.68 19.31 37.97
N PRO A 58 5.81 20.03 38.17
CA PRO A 58 6.78 20.24 37.10
C PRO A 58 7.39 18.92 36.60
N GLU A 59 7.72 18.01 37.52
CA GLU A 59 8.26 16.68 37.21
C GLU A 59 7.25 15.83 36.44
N LEU A 60 6.00 15.75 36.94
CA LEU A 60 4.94 14.99 36.27
C LEU A 60 4.60 15.55 34.89
N ARG A 61 4.67 16.87 34.70
CA ARG A 61 4.46 17.51 33.38
C ARG A 61 5.60 17.18 32.42
N ALA A 62 6.85 17.20 32.88
CA ALA A 62 7.98 16.79 32.06
C ALA A 62 7.86 15.32 31.63
N GLU A 63 7.50 14.42 32.55
CA GLU A 63 7.24 12.99 32.25
C GLU A 63 6.11 12.83 31.23
N ARG A 64 5.02 13.60 31.37
CA ARG A 64 3.92 13.59 30.38
C ARG A 64 4.38 14.10 29.02
N ASP A 65 5.16 15.18 28.97
CA ASP A 65 5.61 15.78 27.70
C ASP A 65 6.54 14.80 26.92
N GLU A 66 7.33 13.97 27.61
CA GLU A 66 8.09 12.88 26.99
C GLU A 66 7.18 11.79 26.40
N LEU A 67 6.13 11.40 27.13
CA LEU A 67 5.14 10.42 26.67
C LEU A 67 4.32 10.97 25.48
N ASP A 68 3.98 12.26 25.50
CA ASP A 68 3.29 12.94 24.40
C ASP A 68 4.12 12.88 23.10
N ALA A 69 5.45 13.06 23.20
CA ALA A 69 6.33 12.94 22.05
C ALA A 69 6.31 11.52 21.46
N ALA A 70 6.28 10.48 22.28
CA ALA A 70 6.16 9.10 21.82
C ALA A 70 4.79 8.82 21.16
N LEU A 71 3.70 9.35 21.72
CA LEU A 71 2.36 9.25 21.14
C LEU A 71 2.24 10.00 19.80
N ALA A 72 2.95 11.11 19.64
CA ALA A 72 2.99 11.84 18.37
C ALA A 72 3.62 10.98 17.26
N TRP A 73 4.69 10.23 17.56
CA TRP A 73 5.26 9.27 16.60
C TRP A 73 4.30 8.15 16.24
N ALA A 74 3.51 7.65 17.20
CA ALA A 74 2.49 6.64 16.94
C ALA A 74 1.40 7.16 15.99
N GLU A 75 0.99 8.41 16.16
CA GLU A 75 0.05 9.08 15.25
C GLU A 75 0.65 9.22 13.84
N TRP A 76 1.92 9.62 13.73
CA TRP A 76 2.61 9.67 12.44
C TRP A 76 2.70 8.30 11.77
N HIS A 77 2.99 7.23 12.51
CA HIS A 77 2.98 5.87 11.98
C HIS A 77 1.61 5.50 11.40
N ARG A 78 0.53 5.82 12.13
CA ARG A 78 -0.85 5.55 11.69
C ARG A 78 -1.19 6.29 10.41
N LEU A 79 -0.93 7.60 10.37
CA LEU A 79 -1.20 8.43 9.18
C LEU A 79 -0.37 7.99 7.98
N LEU A 80 0.93 7.72 8.19
CA LEU A 80 1.83 7.26 7.13
C LEU A 80 1.44 5.86 6.64
N GLY A 81 0.98 4.97 7.52
CA GLY A 81 0.47 3.65 7.15
C GLY A 81 -0.79 3.72 6.28
N ILE A 82 -1.76 4.57 6.65
CA ILE A 82 -2.97 4.80 5.85
C ILE A 82 -2.60 5.41 4.48
N ALA A 83 -1.75 6.44 4.47
CA ALA A 83 -1.31 7.07 3.24
C ALA A 83 -0.59 6.07 2.31
N THR A 84 0.30 5.24 2.87
CA THR A 84 0.98 4.16 2.13
C THR A 84 -0.01 3.17 1.55
N ALA A 85 -1.00 2.74 2.33
CA ALA A 85 -2.02 1.81 1.86
C ALA A 85 -2.82 2.38 0.67
N ILE A 86 -3.22 3.65 0.74
CA ILE A 86 -3.92 4.36 -0.34
C ILE A 86 -3.05 4.38 -1.60
N VAL A 87 -1.76 4.72 -1.47
CA VAL A 87 -0.83 4.76 -2.60
C VAL A 87 -0.64 3.38 -3.22
N VAL A 88 -0.45 2.33 -2.41
CA VAL A 88 -0.32 0.96 -2.93
C VAL A 88 -1.58 0.53 -3.67
N ILE A 89 -2.77 0.81 -3.13
CA ILE A 89 -4.04 0.50 -3.79
C ILE A 89 -4.16 1.29 -5.10
N LEU A 90 -3.81 2.57 -5.11
CA LEU A 90 -3.79 3.41 -6.31
C LEU A 90 -2.91 2.81 -7.42
N VAL A 91 -1.69 2.39 -7.09
CA VAL A 91 -0.79 1.72 -8.05
C VAL A 91 -1.45 0.47 -8.63
N ASN A 92 -2.05 -0.36 -7.78
CA ASN A 92 -2.77 -1.55 -8.22
C ASN A 92 -3.97 -1.21 -9.12
N SER A 93 -4.76 -0.19 -8.79
CA SER A 93 -5.88 0.28 -9.63
C SER A 93 -5.41 0.77 -10.99
N ILE A 94 -4.28 1.47 -11.07
CA ILE A 94 -3.68 1.91 -12.34
C ILE A 94 -3.27 0.71 -13.18
N VAL A 95 -2.62 -0.31 -12.59
CA VAL A 95 -2.23 -1.54 -13.28
C VAL A 95 -3.47 -2.27 -13.83
N VAL A 96 -4.50 -2.48 -13.00
CA VAL A 96 -5.75 -3.12 -13.43
C VAL A 96 -6.39 -2.36 -14.59
N THR A 97 -6.50 -1.04 -14.48
CA THR A 97 -7.10 -0.19 -15.52
C THR A 97 -6.29 -0.23 -16.81
N TYR A 98 -4.96 -0.23 -16.72
CA TYR A 98 -4.06 -0.39 -17.87
C TYR A 98 -4.32 -1.69 -18.62
N PHE A 99 -4.43 -2.82 -17.91
CA PHE A 99 -4.69 -4.12 -18.54
C PHE A 99 -6.11 -4.25 -19.11
N ILE A 100 -7.11 -3.65 -18.47
CA ILE A 100 -8.47 -3.60 -19.02
C ILE A 100 -8.50 -2.80 -20.32
N GLY A 101 -7.90 -1.60 -20.31
CA GLY A 101 -7.88 -0.72 -21.47
C GLY A 101 -7.09 -1.31 -22.64
N THR A 102 -5.88 -1.82 -22.38
CA THR A 102 -5.04 -2.41 -23.42
C THR A 102 -5.61 -3.72 -23.95
N GLY A 103 -6.19 -4.57 -23.10
CA GLY A 103 -6.84 -5.81 -23.56
C GLY A 103 -8.02 -5.54 -24.51
N ARG A 104 -8.83 -4.52 -24.22
CA ARG A 104 -9.92 -4.09 -25.12
C ARG A 104 -9.36 -3.57 -26.46
N TRP A 105 -8.34 -2.72 -26.41
CA TRP A 105 -7.69 -2.19 -27.60
C TRP A 105 -7.08 -3.31 -28.47
N CYS A 106 -6.38 -4.28 -27.86
CA CYS A 106 -5.81 -5.42 -28.57
C CYS A 106 -6.89 -6.21 -29.32
N ARG A 107 -8.06 -6.42 -28.70
CA ARG A 107 -9.20 -7.06 -29.34
C ARG A 107 -9.75 -6.25 -30.51
N GLU A 108 -10.11 -4.99 -30.28
CA GLU A 108 -10.72 -4.12 -31.31
C GLU A 108 -9.83 -3.96 -32.54
N VAL A 109 -8.51 -3.76 -32.33
CA VAL A 109 -7.55 -3.64 -33.43
C VAL A 109 -7.37 -4.96 -34.17
N SER A 110 -7.25 -6.08 -33.45
CA SER A 110 -7.08 -7.39 -34.07
C SER A 110 -8.30 -7.78 -34.90
N GLU A 111 -9.52 -7.52 -34.41
CA GLU A 111 -10.77 -7.75 -35.14
C GLU A 111 -10.87 -6.84 -36.37
N THR A 112 -10.57 -5.55 -36.23
CA THR A 112 -10.66 -4.56 -37.32
C THR A 112 -9.72 -4.89 -38.48
N TYR A 113 -8.48 -5.29 -38.17
CA TYR A 113 -7.47 -5.61 -39.18
C TYR A 113 -7.42 -7.10 -39.54
N ARG A 114 -8.32 -7.92 -38.98
CA ARG A 114 -8.35 -9.39 -39.12
C ARG A 114 -6.97 -10.00 -38.88
N LEU A 115 -6.34 -9.60 -37.78
CA LEU A 115 -5.05 -10.13 -37.35
C LEU A 115 -5.22 -11.53 -36.76
N ASP A 116 -4.09 -12.18 -36.49
CA ASP A 116 -4.05 -13.48 -35.83
C ASP A 116 -4.76 -13.40 -34.45
N PRO A 117 -5.72 -14.30 -34.16
CA PRO A 117 -6.38 -14.39 -32.85
C PRO A 117 -5.42 -14.58 -31.68
N CYS A 118 -4.21 -15.10 -31.90
CA CYS A 118 -3.21 -15.35 -30.85
C CYS A 118 -2.92 -14.10 -30.00
N PHE A 119 -2.93 -12.90 -30.60
CA PHE A 119 -2.71 -11.64 -29.87
C PHE A 119 -3.80 -11.35 -28.83
N VAL A 120 -5.05 -11.72 -29.12
CA VAL A 120 -6.19 -11.50 -28.22
C VAL A 120 -6.14 -12.48 -27.06
N ASP A 121 -5.83 -13.74 -27.35
CA ASP A 121 -5.74 -14.80 -26.33
C ASP A 121 -4.56 -14.55 -25.39
N GLU A 122 -3.41 -14.19 -25.92
CA GLU A 122 -2.21 -13.89 -25.14
C GLU A 122 -2.45 -12.68 -24.21
N SER A 123 -2.96 -11.57 -24.76
CA SER A 123 -3.30 -10.37 -23.97
C SER A 123 -4.37 -10.66 -22.90
N GLY A 124 -5.36 -11.50 -23.24
CA GLY A 124 -6.41 -11.93 -22.32
C GLY A 124 -5.87 -12.74 -21.14
N SER A 125 -4.99 -13.70 -21.40
CA SER A 125 -4.34 -14.51 -20.36
C SER A 125 -3.45 -13.65 -19.45
N LEU A 126 -2.74 -12.70 -20.04
CA LEU A 126 -1.83 -11.81 -19.35
C LEU A 126 -2.57 -10.87 -18.39
N LYS A 127 -3.69 -10.31 -18.84
CA LYS A 127 -4.59 -9.48 -18.03
C LYS A 127 -4.98 -10.19 -16.74
N TRP A 128 -5.50 -11.42 -16.84
CA TRP A 128 -6.00 -12.13 -15.65
C TRP A 128 -4.88 -12.48 -14.68
N ARG A 129 -3.70 -12.87 -15.18
CA ARG A 129 -2.53 -13.12 -14.34
C ARG A 129 -2.10 -11.85 -13.60
N ALA A 130 -2.03 -10.70 -14.28
CA ALA A 130 -1.65 -9.44 -13.65
C ALA A 130 -2.68 -8.97 -12.60
N ILE A 131 -3.97 -9.06 -12.93
CA ILE A 131 -5.06 -8.65 -12.02
C ILE A 131 -5.08 -9.51 -10.75
N SER A 132 -4.86 -10.83 -10.84
CA SER A 132 -4.79 -11.70 -9.66
C SER A 132 -3.70 -11.23 -8.68
N TRP A 133 -2.54 -10.82 -9.18
CA TRP A 133 -1.48 -10.25 -8.33
C TRP A 133 -1.87 -8.90 -7.72
N SER A 134 -2.65 -8.08 -8.43
CA SER A 134 -3.21 -6.85 -7.84
C SER A 134 -4.15 -7.13 -6.66
N PHE A 135 -4.96 -8.19 -6.75
CA PHE A 135 -5.82 -8.61 -5.65
C PHE A 135 -5.03 -9.13 -4.45
N VAL A 136 -4.00 -9.95 -4.68
CA VAL A 136 -3.12 -10.45 -3.60
C VAL A 136 -2.45 -9.28 -2.88
N CYS A 137 -1.89 -8.32 -3.62
CA CYS A 137 -1.27 -7.12 -3.07
C CYS A 137 -2.26 -6.29 -2.24
N THR A 138 -3.46 -6.05 -2.79
CA THR A 138 -4.51 -5.29 -2.11
C THR A 138 -4.98 -6.00 -0.83
N ALA A 139 -5.19 -7.31 -0.88
CA ALA A 139 -5.59 -8.10 0.28
C ALA A 139 -4.53 -8.03 1.39
N ALA A 140 -3.25 -8.19 1.07
CA ALA A 140 -2.16 -8.10 2.05
C ALA A 140 -2.14 -6.74 2.77
N VAL A 141 -2.30 -5.64 2.03
CA VAL A 141 -2.36 -4.29 2.60
C VAL A 141 -3.59 -4.10 3.48
N VAL A 142 -4.78 -4.50 2.99
CA VAL A 142 -6.03 -4.36 3.75
C VAL A 142 -5.97 -5.15 5.05
N THR A 143 -5.46 -6.39 5.02
CA THR A 143 -5.27 -7.21 6.23
C THR A 143 -4.31 -6.51 7.21
N THR A 144 -3.21 -5.95 6.74
CA THR A 144 -2.23 -5.27 7.59
C THR A 144 -2.83 -4.02 8.26
N VAL A 145 -3.58 -3.21 7.50
CA VAL A 145 -4.28 -2.03 8.02
C VAL A 145 -5.35 -2.42 9.03
N ALA A 146 -6.13 -3.47 8.76
CA ALA A 146 -7.15 -3.97 9.69
C ALA A 146 -6.54 -4.45 11.01
N LEU A 147 -5.42 -5.16 10.95
CA LEU A 147 -4.67 -5.57 12.15
C LEU A 147 -4.10 -4.37 12.90
N GLY A 148 -3.60 -3.35 12.19
CA GLY A 148 -3.11 -2.12 12.81
C GLY A 148 -4.20 -1.36 13.56
N GLY A 149 -5.39 -1.24 12.96
CA GLY A 149 -6.56 -0.67 13.65
C GLY A 149 -7.03 -1.52 14.83
N SER A 150 -6.86 -2.84 14.76
CA SER A 150 -7.19 -3.76 15.87
C SER A 150 -6.16 -3.70 17.01
N ALA A 151 -4.94 -3.24 16.74
CA ALA A 151 -3.88 -3.06 17.73
C ALA A 151 -3.93 -1.68 18.43
N ASP A 152 -4.82 -0.77 17.98
CA ASP A 152 -4.94 0.58 18.52
C ASP A 152 -5.33 0.54 20.02
N PRO A 153 -4.51 1.11 20.93
CA PRO A 153 -4.82 1.21 22.36
C PRO A 153 -6.16 1.91 22.69
N ALA A 154 -6.65 2.77 21.79
CA ALA A 154 -7.97 3.39 21.91
C ALA A 154 -9.10 2.38 21.58
N ALA A 155 -8.87 1.46 20.64
CA ALA A 155 -9.80 0.38 20.30
C ALA A 155 -9.75 -0.77 21.30
N THR A 156 -8.56 -1.11 21.82
CA THR A 156 -8.34 -2.25 22.72
C THR A 156 -8.46 -1.92 24.21
N GLY A 157 -8.69 -0.65 24.59
CA GLY A 157 -8.86 -0.23 25.99
C GLY A 157 -10.00 -0.90 26.78
N ARG A 158 -10.74 -1.83 26.17
CA ARG A 158 -11.79 -2.67 26.76
C ARG A 158 -11.50 -4.18 26.73
N LEU A 159 -10.44 -4.63 26.04
CA LEU A 159 -10.13 -6.04 25.81
C LEU A 159 -8.65 -6.31 26.13
N ASP A 160 -8.37 -7.29 26.99
CA ASP A 160 -7.00 -7.68 27.43
C ASP A 160 -6.10 -8.29 26.31
N HIS A 161 -6.50 -8.19 25.05
CA HIS A 161 -5.81 -8.80 23.90
C HIS A 161 -4.95 -7.80 23.10
N GLY A 162 -4.79 -6.55 23.54
CA GLY A 162 -4.01 -5.52 22.85
C GLY A 162 -2.60 -5.96 22.41
N PRO A 163 -1.78 -6.62 23.27
CA PRO A 163 -0.44 -7.07 22.89
C PRO A 163 -0.43 -8.08 21.73
N VAL A 164 -1.40 -9.01 21.72
CA VAL A 164 -1.51 -10.04 20.67
C VAL A 164 -1.79 -9.42 19.30
N TRP A 165 -2.63 -8.39 19.24
CA TRP A 165 -2.93 -7.69 18.00
C TRP A 165 -1.75 -6.86 17.50
N ALA A 166 -0.95 -6.28 18.40
CA ALA A 166 0.26 -5.55 18.04
C ALA A 166 1.32 -6.48 17.43
N GLU A 167 1.55 -7.65 18.04
CA GLU A 167 2.43 -8.68 17.49
C GLU A 167 1.94 -9.21 16.13
N ALA A 168 0.64 -9.49 16.02
CA ALA A 168 0.03 -9.93 14.76
C ALA A 168 0.16 -8.86 13.66
N HIS A 169 -0.07 -7.59 13.99
CA HIS A 169 0.14 -6.47 13.06
C HIS A 169 1.58 -6.38 12.61
N PHE A 170 2.55 -6.51 13.52
CA PHE A 170 3.97 -6.48 13.19
C PHE A 170 4.37 -7.59 12.22
N ILE A 171 4.00 -8.85 12.52
CA ILE A 171 4.27 -9.99 11.65
C ILE A 171 3.60 -9.82 10.29
N ALA A 172 2.33 -9.40 10.28
CA ALA A 172 1.59 -9.14 9.05
C ALA A 172 2.23 -8.02 8.22
N ALA A 173 2.70 -6.95 8.86
CA ALA A 173 3.39 -5.86 8.19
C ALA A 173 4.68 -6.35 7.53
N LEU A 174 5.49 -7.16 8.22
CA LEU A 174 6.73 -7.71 7.66
C LEU A 174 6.46 -8.59 6.43
N VAL A 175 5.47 -9.47 6.52
CA VAL A 175 5.03 -10.32 5.41
C VAL A 175 4.48 -9.45 4.27
N ALA A 176 3.65 -8.46 4.59
CA ALA A 176 3.07 -7.57 3.59
C ALA A 176 4.12 -6.77 2.83
N VAL A 177 5.21 -6.33 3.47
CA VAL A 177 6.33 -5.68 2.75
C VAL A 177 6.90 -6.58 1.66
N ALA A 178 7.19 -7.84 2.00
CA ALA A 178 7.72 -8.80 1.04
C ALA A 178 6.72 -9.11 -0.07
N VAL A 179 5.44 -9.33 0.29
CA VAL A 179 4.37 -9.62 -0.67
C VAL A 179 4.13 -8.45 -1.63
N VAL A 180 4.03 -7.22 -1.13
CA VAL A 180 3.81 -6.02 -1.95
C VAL A 180 4.98 -5.81 -2.92
N ALA A 181 6.22 -5.92 -2.44
CA ALA A 181 7.40 -5.81 -3.29
C ALA A 181 7.41 -6.87 -4.40
N TYR A 182 7.09 -8.12 -4.05
CA TYR A 182 7.01 -9.21 -5.02
C TYR A 182 5.86 -9.01 -6.03
N CYS A 183 4.68 -8.60 -5.58
CA CYS A 183 3.55 -8.31 -6.47
C CYS A 183 3.89 -7.19 -7.46
N PHE A 184 4.53 -6.12 -7.01
CA PHE A 184 4.99 -5.03 -7.89
C PHE A 184 6.04 -5.50 -8.89
N TYR A 185 6.99 -6.34 -8.48
CA TYR A 185 7.95 -6.95 -9.38
C TYR A 185 7.28 -7.80 -10.48
N VAL A 186 6.33 -8.65 -10.10
CA VAL A 186 5.59 -9.46 -11.08
C VAL A 186 4.76 -8.58 -12.01
N GLN A 187 4.03 -7.60 -11.49
CA GLN A 187 3.25 -6.66 -12.30
C GLN A 187 4.14 -5.89 -13.29
N TRP A 188 5.33 -5.49 -12.88
CA TRP A 188 6.32 -4.85 -13.74
C TRP A 188 6.67 -5.71 -14.94
N ILE A 189 6.99 -6.99 -14.73
CA ILE A 189 7.27 -7.94 -15.81
C ILE A 189 6.05 -8.05 -16.74
N LYS A 190 4.84 -8.18 -16.18
CA LYS A 190 3.62 -8.34 -16.98
C LYS A 190 3.29 -7.10 -17.82
N VAL A 191 3.58 -5.90 -17.33
CA VAL A 191 3.46 -4.67 -18.12
C VAL A 191 4.46 -4.67 -19.29
N GLY A 192 5.67 -5.20 -19.07
CA GLY A 192 6.66 -5.44 -20.13
C GLY A 192 6.15 -6.40 -21.21
N GLU A 193 5.69 -7.58 -20.81
CA GLU A 193 5.11 -8.59 -21.72
C GLU A 193 3.95 -8.01 -22.54
N ASN A 194 3.08 -7.20 -21.93
CA ASN A 194 1.97 -6.56 -22.63
C ASN A 194 2.44 -5.53 -23.67
N ALA A 195 3.54 -4.83 -23.39
CA ALA A 195 4.12 -3.88 -24.32
C ALA A 195 4.67 -4.58 -25.58
N GLU A 196 5.20 -5.79 -25.44
CA GLU A 196 5.66 -6.62 -26.56
C GLU A 196 4.50 -7.06 -27.44
N ILE A 197 3.38 -7.50 -26.85
CA ILE A 197 2.14 -7.85 -27.58
C ILE A 197 1.65 -6.64 -28.39
N ILE A 198 1.56 -5.47 -27.75
CA ILE A 198 1.15 -4.22 -28.42
C ILE A 198 2.09 -3.89 -29.59
N ALA A 199 3.41 -4.04 -29.41
CA ALA A 199 4.38 -3.81 -30.47
C ALA A 199 4.19 -4.79 -31.64
N GLY A 200 3.89 -6.06 -31.34
CA GLY A 200 3.55 -7.09 -32.33
C GLY A 200 2.31 -6.75 -33.16
N ILE A 201 1.22 -6.34 -32.50
CA ILE A 201 -0.01 -5.86 -33.15
C ILE A 201 0.30 -4.67 -34.06
N MET A 202 1.01 -3.65 -33.55
CA MET A 202 1.35 -2.46 -34.33
C MET A 202 2.21 -2.80 -35.57
N ALA A 203 3.14 -3.76 -35.45
CA ALA A 203 3.91 -4.24 -36.60
C ALA A 203 3.03 -4.96 -37.63
N ALA A 204 2.08 -5.78 -37.19
CA ALA A 204 1.15 -6.48 -38.06
C ALA A 204 0.20 -5.51 -38.79
N VAL A 205 -0.32 -4.51 -38.10
CA VAL A 205 -1.14 -3.43 -38.69
C VAL A 205 -0.36 -2.69 -39.77
N ARG A 206 0.90 -2.31 -39.50
CA ARG A 206 1.75 -1.63 -40.50
C ARG A 206 1.96 -2.48 -41.76
N ARG A 207 2.17 -3.80 -41.61
CA ARG A 207 2.28 -4.72 -42.77
C ARG A 207 0.99 -4.74 -43.60
N LYS A 208 -0.17 -4.91 -42.96
CA LYS A 208 -1.49 -4.88 -43.63
C LYS A 208 -1.76 -3.56 -44.35
N GLN A 209 -1.38 -2.43 -43.76
CA GLN A 209 -1.52 -1.12 -44.39
C GLN A 209 -0.61 -0.99 -45.62
N ALA A 210 0.63 -1.47 -45.55
CA ALA A 210 1.54 -1.48 -46.70
C ALA A 210 1.04 -2.36 -47.84
N GLU A 211 0.55 -3.58 -47.53
CA GLU A 211 -0.09 -4.48 -48.51
C GLU A 211 -1.27 -3.82 -49.22
N ARG A 212 -2.15 -3.14 -48.46
CA ARG A 212 -3.31 -2.44 -49.02
C ARG A 212 -2.93 -1.27 -49.91
N ASN A 213 -1.90 -0.51 -49.54
CA ASN A 213 -1.44 0.65 -50.31
C ASN A 213 -0.67 0.24 -51.58
N ALA A 214 -0.07 -0.96 -51.59
CA ALA A 214 0.62 -1.53 -52.75
C ALA A 214 -0.31 -2.23 -53.74
N ALA A 215 -1.55 -2.54 -53.35
CA ALA A 215 -2.54 -3.12 -54.26
C ALA A 215 -2.95 -2.09 -55.33
N PRO A 216 -2.90 -2.42 -56.63
CA PRO A 216 -3.33 -1.51 -57.67
C PRO A 216 -4.82 -1.17 -57.48
N VAL A 217 -5.15 0.12 -57.56
CA VAL A 217 -6.53 0.60 -57.54
C VAL A 217 -7.20 0.05 -58.81
N ALA A 218 -8.04 -0.96 -58.64
CA ALA A 218 -8.87 -1.53 -59.69
C ALA A 218 -10.05 -0.59 -60.00
#